data_AF-G8S6B4-F1
#
_entry.id   AF-G8S6B4-F1
#
_cell.length_a   1.000
_cell.length_b   1.000
_cell.length_c   1.000
_cell.angle_alpha   90.00
_cell.angle_beta   90.00
_cell.angle_gamma   90.00
#
_symmetry.space_group_name_H-M   'P 1'
#
loop_
_entity.id
_entity.type
_entity.pdbx_description
1 polymer ?
#
loop_
_entity_poly.entity_id
_entity_poly.type
_entity_poly.pdbx_seq_one_letter_code
_entity_poly.pdbx_strand_id
1 'polypeptide(L)'
;MDSQSVKTSTNVPTASQGIDAGKRIVGRKRGIITDTLGLLLAVIVTAASVSDNTIGIDLLNRATRIYPTLTKAWVDAGFRTKVVEHGATLGVDVEIVTKDPQVKGFSVIKRRWVVERTIGWLMQHRRLARDYETLPATSATMIRIAMIDNLTKRAVQLPDEQSRPTRFRRGGFRTARQAQTARNQTVASAAAGAGPRRVTVEQWLRRWLLSLPGQVRRSTAAGYSIHVRRYLIPHLGHHTLTGLRAAHIEAMFTTITAQPSRTGAPLSAATLQKIRATLRRALNMAIREQLLAINPARLVLLPRPRRHRPQPWSASRVAAWQANGCKPVVAVWTPQQLAEFLLFVRDDPLFALWWLAALRGLRRGEICALRWTDVDLAEGTLTVSHTIAHANGRPYWDTPKTAAGQRTVALDRMTVAVLLRSQRQQRRQAQCAGERWRPDGPVFTRQGRAIRPDWLTHRFATLVAASGLPPIRLHCLRHGAATLALAAHVDLKTVQDMLGHTSYAFTADTYATVLPDQAKHAAESTARLVLNALHKACTAAGAGSQTGS
;
A
#
# COMPACT_ATOMS: atom_id res chain seq x y z
N MET A 1 -9.38 -30.44 -29.15
CA MET A 1 -9.53 -29.18 -29.92
C MET A 1 -10.78 -28.48 -29.42
N ASP A 2 -10.75 -27.15 -29.34
CA ASP A 2 -11.88 -26.36 -28.86
C ASP A 2 -11.82 -24.92 -29.40
N SER A 3 -12.94 -24.20 -29.32
CA SER A 3 -13.08 -22.82 -29.77
C SER A 3 -13.61 -21.91 -28.66
N GLN A 4 -13.17 -20.66 -28.64
CA GLN A 4 -13.69 -19.66 -27.70
C GLN A 4 -13.95 -18.33 -28.39
N SER A 5 -15.15 -17.80 -28.19
CA SER A 5 -15.53 -16.45 -28.64
C SER A 5 -15.11 -15.41 -27.60
N VAL A 6 -14.45 -14.35 -28.05
CA VAL A 6 -13.93 -13.26 -27.21
C VAL A 6 -14.41 -11.92 -27.79
N LYS A 7 -14.80 -11.00 -26.90
CA LYS A 7 -15.19 -9.65 -27.31
C LYS A 7 -14.02 -8.94 -27.97
N THR A 8 -14.30 -8.15 -28.99
CA THR A 8 -13.33 -7.24 -29.63
C THR A 8 -13.34 -5.88 -28.95
N SER A 9 -12.24 -5.15 -29.11
CA SER A 9 -12.13 -3.73 -28.79
C SER A 9 -12.69 -2.89 -29.93
N THR A 10 -13.00 -1.61 -29.67
CA THR A 10 -13.60 -0.68 -30.64
C THR A 10 -12.71 -0.40 -31.85
N ASN A 11 -11.40 -0.60 -31.72
CA ASN A 11 -10.41 -0.41 -32.79
C ASN A 11 -10.29 -1.59 -33.76
N VAL A 12 -11.01 -2.70 -33.54
CA VAL A 12 -10.94 -3.87 -34.44
C VAL A 12 -11.85 -3.65 -35.65
N PRO A 13 -11.41 -3.91 -36.90
CA PRO A 13 -12.25 -3.72 -38.09
C PRO A 13 -13.49 -4.62 -38.09
N THR A 14 -14.67 -4.07 -38.34
CA THR A 14 -15.96 -4.80 -38.37
C THR A 14 -15.98 -5.96 -39.36
N ALA A 15 -15.30 -5.83 -40.51
CA ALA A 15 -15.14 -6.88 -41.52
C ALA A 15 -14.47 -8.17 -41.00
N SER A 16 -13.76 -8.08 -39.87
CA SER A 16 -13.06 -9.21 -39.23
C SER A 16 -13.73 -9.68 -37.93
N GLN A 17 -14.94 -9.20 -37.66
CA GLN A 17 -15.76 -9.55 -36.51
C GLN A 17 -17.00 -10.32 -36.93
N GLY A 18 -17.63 -10.99 -35.98
CA GLY A 18 -18.94 -11.61 -36.16
C GLY A 18 -19.68 -11.71 -34.84
N ILE A 19 -20.89 -12.26 -34.88
CA ILE A 19 -21.71 -12.48 -33.69
C ILE A 19 -21.82 -13.98 -33.45
N ASP A 20 -21.38 -14.42 -32.28
CA ASP A 20 -21.69 -15.75 -31.77
C ASP A 20 -23.09 -15.71 -31.15
N ALA A 21 -24.08 -16.19 -31.90
CA ALA A 21 -25.49 -16.15 -31.49
C ALA A 21 -25.75 -16.97 -30.21
N GLY A 22 -25.06 -18.10 -30.03
CA GLY A 22 -25.23 -18.96 -28.86
C GLY A 22 -24.71 -18.33 -27.57
N LYS A 23 -23.65 -17.53 -27.66
CA LYS A 23 -23.02 -16.86 -26.50
C LYS A 23 -23.37 -15.38 -26.38
N ARG A 24 -24.07 -14.80 -27.37
CA ARG A 24 -24.36 -13.37 -27.50
C ARG A 24 -23.09 -12.51 -27.42
N ILE A 25 -22.00 -12.96 -28.07
CA ILE A 25 -20.71 -12.27 -28.09
C ILE A 25 -20.47 -11.69 -29.48
N VAL A 26 -20.32 -10.37 -29.55
CA VAL A 26 -19.78 -9.67 -30.73
C VAL A 26 -18.27 -9.66 -30.63
N GLY A 27 -17.58 -10.25 -31.60
CA GLY A 27 -16.13 -10.24 -31.66
C GLY A 27 -15.54 -11.30 -32.56
N ARG A 28 -14.48 -11.97 -32.06
CA ARG A 28 -13.73 -12.99 -32.80
C ARG A 28 -13.74 -14.31 -32.04
N LYS A 29 -13.60 -15.41 -32.76
CA LYS A 29 -13.50 -16.75 -32.22
C LYS A 29 -12.11 -17.31 -32.45
N ARG A 30 -11.46 -17.74 -31.38
CA ARG A 30 -10.13 -18.37 -31.39
C ARG A 30 -10.30 -19.88 -31.30
N GLY A 31 -9.80 -20.60 -32.29
CA GLY A 31 -9.75 -22.05 -32.30
C GLY A 31 -8.35 -22.51 -31.96
N ILE A 32 -8.23 -23.52 -31.08
CA ILE A 32 -6.94 -24.12 -30.74
C ILE A 32 -7.00 -25.65 -30.74
N ILE A 33 -5.87 -26.25 -31.11
CA ILE A 33 -5.58 -27.67 -30.90
C ILE A 33 -4.33 -27.78 -30.04
N THR A 34 -4.40 -28.66 -29.03
CA THR A 34 -3.34 -28.86 -28.04
C THR A 34 -3.01 -30.34 -27.91
N ASP A 35 -1.80 -30.65 -27.46
CA ASP A 35 -1.42 -32.00 -27.05
C ASP A 35 -2.07 -32.40 -25.70
N THR A 36 -1.68 -33.57 -25.18
CA THR A 36 -2.16 -34.10 -23.89
C THR A 36 -1.67 -33.30 -22.67
N LEU A 37 -0.65 -32.47 -22.81
CA LEU A 37 -0.10 -31.59 -21.76
C LEU A 37 -0.70 -30.18 -21.81
N GLY A 38 -1.49 -29.86 -22.84
CA GLY A 38 -2.05 -28.54 -23.10
C GLY A 38 -1.06 -27.60 -23.80
N LEU A 39 -0.07 -28.12 -24.51
CA LEU A 39 0.81 -27.35 -25.37
C LEU A 39 0.14 -27.13 -26.73
N LEU A 40 0.28 -25.92 -27.26
CA LEU A 40 -0.39 -25.49 -28.48
C LEU A 40 0.24 -26.13 -29.73
N LEU A 41 -0.55 -26.90 -30.48
CA LEU A 41 -0.14 -27.50 -31.76
C LEU A 41 -0.54 -26.61 -32.94
N ALA A 42 -1.76 -26.05 -32.94
CA ALA A 42 -2.18 -25.05 -33.91
C ALA A 42 -3.19 -24.06 -33.31
N VAL A 43 -3.24 -22.86 -33.88
CA VAL A 43 -4.15 -21.77 -33.51
C VAL A 43 -4.63 -21.03 -34.74
N ILE A 44 -5.91 -20.67 -34.72
CA ILE A 44 -6.54 -19.81 -35.71
C ILE A 44 -7.46 -18.80 -35.01
N VAL A 45 -7.64 -17.63 -35.62
CA VAL A 45 -8.57 -16.60 -35.15
C VAL A 45 -9.46 -16.19 -36.33
N THR A 46 -10.77 -16.23 -36.12
CA THR A 46 -11.79 -15.97 -37.15
C THR A 46 -12.87 -15.03 -36.60
N ALA A 47 -13.77 -14.54 -37.46
CA ALA A 47 -14.96 -13.84 -37.00
C ALA A 47 -15.82 -14.76 -36.11
N ALA A 48 -16.49 -14.21 -35.08
CA ALA A 48 -17.22 -15.06 -34.13
C ALA A 48 -18.44 -15.80 -34.71
N SER A 49 -18.91 -15.38 -35.90
CA SER A 49 -19.96 -16.04 -36.67
C SER A 49 -19.51 -17.33 -37.37
N VAL A 50 -18.19 -17.57 -37.48
CA VAL A 50 -17.67 -18.78 -38.13
C VAL A 50 -18.00 -20.01 -37.30
N SER A 51 -18.46 -21.06 -37.98
CA SER A 51 -18.86 -22.32 -37.34
C SER A 51 -17.68 -23.08 -36.76
N ASP A 52 -17.90 -23.81 -35.67
CA ASP A 52 -16.84 -24.61 -35.03
C ASP A 52 -16.33 -25.72 -35.97
N ASN A 53 -17.18 -26.25 -36.87
CA ASN A 53 -16.76 -27.20 -37.90
C ASN A 53 -15.72 -26.61 -38.86
N THR A 54 -15.96 -25.41 -39.37
CA THR A 54 -15.02 -24.71 -40.27
C THR A 54 -13.69 -24.47 -39.57
N ILE A 55 -13.75 -24.06 -38.30
CA ILE A 55 -12.55 -23.86 -37.46
C ILE A 55 -11.81 -25.17 -37.24
N GLY A 56 -12.54 -26.25 -36.99
CA GLY A 56 -11.97 -27.56 -36.74
C GLY A 56 -11.24 -28.15 -37.95
N ILE A 57 -11.83 -28.00 -39.15
CA ILE A 57 -11.21 -28.43 -40.41
C ILE A 57 -9.89 -27.69 -40.65
N ASP A 58 -9.86 -26.36 -40.51
CA ASP A 58 -8.62 -25.57 -40.68
C ASP A 58 -7.55 -25.91 -39.65
N LEU A 59 -7.95 -26.15 -38.39
CA LEU A 59 -7.02 -26.59 -37.34
C LEU A 59 -6.42 -27.96 -37.62
N LEU A 60 -7.21 -28.93 -38.11
CA LEU A 60 -6.73 -30.26 -38.47
C LEU A 60 -5.76 -30.20 -39.65
N ASN A 61 -6.07 -29.44 -40.70
CA ASN A 61 -5.17 -29.22 -41.84
C ASN A 61 -3.83 -28.63 -41.40
N ARG A 62 -3.85 -27.62 -40.52
CA ARG A 62 -2.63 -26.98 -40.01
C ARG A 62 -1.82 -27.91 -39.12
N ALA A 63 -2.49 -28.68 -38.25
CA ALA A 63 -1.83 -29.54 -37.29
C ALA A 63 -1.19 -30.76 -37.96
N THR A 64 -1.93 -31.46 -38.83
CA THR A 64 -1.44 -32.69 -39.51
C THR A 64 -0.26 -32.41 -40.45
N ARG A 65 -0.22 -31.22 -41.06
CA ARG A 65 0.93 -30.78 -41.87
C ARG A 65 2.23 -30.66 -41.06
N ILE A 66 2.15 -30.29 -39.78
CA ILE A 66 3.33 -30.11 -38.90
C ILE A 66 3.59 -31.38 -38.06
N TYR A 67 2.52 -32.08 -37.70
CA TYR A 67 2.52 -33.24 -36.81
C TYR A 67 1.81 -34.42 -37.51
N PRO A 68 2.47 -35.08 -38.47
CA PRO A 68 1.86 -36.19 -39.23
C PRO A 68 1.57 -37.42 -38.35
N THR A 69 2.09 -37.47 -37.12
CA THR A 69 1.84 -38.53 -36.12
C THR A 69 0.55 -38.32 -35.33
N LEU A 70 -0.18 -37.23 -35.56
CA LEU A 70 -1.47 -36.98 -34.90
C LEU A 70 -2.52 -37.96 -35.44
N THR A 71 -3.00 -38.89 -34.60
CA THR A 71 -3.98 -39.92 -35.01
C THR A 71 -5.32 -39.81 -34.31
N LYS A 72 -5.42 -39.04 -33.22
CA LYS A 72 -6.64 -38.91 -32.41
C LYS A 72 -6.85 -37.47 -31.96
N ALA A 73 -8.08 -36.96 -32.08
CA ALA A 73 -8.49 -35.66 -31.56
C ALA A 73 -9.84 -35.77 -30.85
N TRP A 74 -9.97 -35.10 -29.70
CA TRP A 74 -11.25 -34.96 -28.99
C TRP A 74 -11.82 -33.56 -29.20
N VAL A 75 -13.12 -33.47 -29.48
CA VAL A 75 -13.86 -32.21 -29.68
C VAL A 75 -15.14 -32.19 -28.84
N ASP A 76 -15.71 -31.01 -28.65
CA ASP A 76 -17.00 -30.88 -27.97
C ASP A 76 -18.19 -31.06 -28.92
N ALA A 77 -19.40 -31.06 -28.36
CA ALA A 77 -20.65 -31.19 -29.10
C ALA A 77 -20.98 -30.01 -30.03
N GLY A 78 -20.21 -28.91 -29.97
CA GLY A 78 -20.31 -27.79 -30.92
C GLY A 78 -19.76 -28.17 -32.31
N PHE A 79 -18.85 -29.15 -32.36
CA PHE A 79 -18.37 -29.77 -33.58
C PHE A 79 -19.35 -30.88 -34.03
N ARG A 80 -19.56 -31.03 -35.34
CA ARG A 80 -20.50 -31.98 -35.94
C ARG A 80 -19.80 -32.93 -36.90
N THR A 81 -20.56 -33.80 -37.56
CA THR A 81 -20.06 -34.88 -38.43
C THR A 81 -19.05 -34.44 -39.48
N LYS A 82 -19.19 -33.22 -40.04
CA LYS A 82 -18.27 -32.69 -41.07
C LYS A 82 -16.80 -32.65 -40.64
N VAL A 83 -16.50 -32.30 -39.38
CA VAL A 83 -15.10 -32.29 -38.91
C VAL A 83 -14.57 -33.72 -38.69
N VAL A 84 -15.47 -34.66 -38.39
CA VAL A 84 -15.13 -36.07 -38.18
C VAL A 84 -14.79 -36.73 -39.51
N GLU A 85 -15.63 -36.54 -40.52
CA GLU A 85 -15.38 -36.98 -41.90
C GLU A 85 -14.07 -36.40 -42.42
N HIS A 86 -13.83 -35.10 -42.25
CA HIS A 86 -12.58 -34.46 -42.66
C HIS A 86 -11.36 -35.03 -41.92
N GLY A 87 -11.47 -35.25 -40.61
CA GLY A 87 -10.43 -35.89 -39.81
C GLY A 87 -10.06 -37.27 -40.36
N ALA A 88 -11.06 -38.09 -40.73
CA ALA A 88 -10.83 -39.41 -41.31
C ALA A 88 -10.04 -39.35 -42.62
N THR A 89 -10.28 -38.34 -43.48
CA THR A 89 -9.48 -38.15 -44.72
C THR A 89 -8.01 -37.82 -44.44
N LEU A 90 -7.70 -37.29 -43.25
CA LEU A 90 -6.35 -36.97 -42.80
C LEU A 90 -5.74 -38.07 -41.92
N GLY A 91 -6.41 -39.21 -41.73
CA GLY A 91 -5.98 -40.27 -40.82
C GLY A 91 -6.11 -39.93 -39.33
N VAL A 92 -6.93 -38.94 -38.96
CA VAL A 92 -7.20 -38.52 -37.58
C VAL A 92 -8.59 -38.95 -37.15
N ASP A 93 -8.68 -39.84 -36.17
CA ASP A 93 -9.93 -40.19 -35.51
C ASP A 93 -10.39 -39.01 -34.63
N VAL A 94 -11.46 -38.32 -35.04
CA VAL A 94 -12.05 -37.20 -34.32
C VAL A 94 -13.27 -37.67 -33.53
N GLU A 95 -13.13 -37.69 -32.21
CA GLU A 95 -14.18 -38.13 -31.29
C GLU A 95 -14.94 -36.93 -30.71
N ILE A 96 -16.24 -36.86 -30.98
CA ILE A 96 -17.14 -35.86 -30.38
C ILE A 96 -17.53 -36.36 -28.99
N VAL A 97 -17.07 -35.66 -27.95
CA VAL A 97 -17.32 -36.05 -26.56
C VAL A 97 -18.54 -35.30 -26.02
N THR A 98 -19.65 -36.02 -25.86
CA THR A 98 -20.91 -35.48 -25.33
C THR A 98 -21.02 -35.69 -23.82
N LYS A 99 -21.74 -34.79 -23.14
CA LYS A 99 -22.08 -34.97 -21.72
C LYS A 99 -23.14 -36.06 -21.57
N ASP A 100 -22.99 -36.93 -20.58
CA ASP A 100 -24.04 -37.86 -20.18
C ASP A 100 -25.29 -37.08 -19.69
N PRO A 101 -26.44 -37.18 -20.37
CA PRO A 101 -27.65 -36.45 -20.02
C PRO A 101 -28.24 -36.86 -18.66
N GLN A 102 -27.87 -38.03 -18.11
CA GLN A 102 -28.37 -38.51 -16.82
C GLN A 102 -27.64 -37.88 -15.62
N VAL A 103 -26.45 -37.29 -15.82
CA VAL A 103 -25.66 -36.69 -14.74
C VAL A 103 -26.00 -35.21 -14.56
N LYS A 104 -26.82 -34.89 -13.55
CA LYS A 104 -27.04 -33.51 -13.10
C LYS A 104 -25.82 -32.99 -12.35
N GLY A 105 -25.34 -31.79 -12.70
CA GLY A 105 -24.15 -31.17 -12.10
C GLY A 105 -22.88 -31.30 -12.94
N PHE A 106 -21.72 -31.04 -12.32
CA PHE A 106 -20.41 -31.07 -12.98
C PHE A 106 -19.91 -32.50 -13.14
N SER A 107 -19.76 -32.96 -14.38
CA SER A 107 -19.11 -34.23 -14.72
C SER A 107 -17.79 -33.95 -15.43
N VAL A 108 -16.72 -34.62 -14.97
CA VAL A 108 -15.40 -34.48 -15.61
C VAL A 108 -15.43 -35.24 -16.93
N ILE A 109 -15.46 -34.51 -18.04
CA ILE A 109 -15.36 -35.10 -19.37
C ILE A 109 -13.89 -35.46 -19.63
N LYS A 110 -13.63 -36.76 -19.82
CA LYS A 110 -12.27 -37.30 -19.97
C LYS A 110 -11.55 -36.58 -21.13
N ARG A 111 -10.34 -36.08 -20.85
CA ARG A 111 -9.42 -35.38 -21.78
C ARG A 111 -9.88 -34.04 -22.39
N ARG A 112 -11.17 -33.69 -22.42
CA ARG A 112 -11.64 -32.36 -22.90
C ARG A 112 -11.12 -31.20 -22.06
N TRP A 113 -11.02 -31.41 -20.76
CA TRP A 113 -10.56 -30.40 -19.80
C TRP A 113 -9.16 -29.84 -20.11
N VAL A 114 -8.32 -30.55 -20.88
CA VAL A 114 -6.95 -30.12 -21.20
C VAL A 114 -6.96 -28.88 -22.11
N VAL A 115 -7.78 -28.89 -23.17
CA VAL A 115 -7.88 -27.76 -24.09
C VAL A 115 -8.64 -26.60 -23.46
N GLU A 116 -9.69 -26.88 -22.68
CA GLU A 116 -10.43 -25.86 -21.93
C GLU A 116 -9.55 -25.15 -20.89
N ARG A 117 -8.72 -25.91 -20.17
CA ARG A 117 -7.73 -25.37 -19.25
C ARG A 117 -6.72 -24.50 -19.98
N THR A 118 -6.31 -24.89 -21.19
CA THR A 118 -5.38 -24.10 -22.01
C THR A 118 -6.02 -22.77 -22.42
N ILE A 119 -7.29 -22.78 -22.86
CA ILE A 119 -8.07 -21.57 -23.11
C ILE A 119 -8.18 -20.71 -21.84
N GLY A 120 -8.38 -21.34 -20.68
CA GLY A 120 -8.37 -20.68 -19.37
C GLY A 120 -7.02 -20.02 -19.04
N TRP A 121 -5.90 -20.66 -19.35
CA TRP A 121 -4.57 -20.05 -19.19
C TRP A 121 -4.38 -18.85 -20.10
N LEU A 122 -4.86 -18.89 -21.34
CA LEU A 122 -4.81 -17.73 -22.23
C LEU A 122 -5.55 -16.53 -21.61
N MET A 123 -6.58 -16.73 -20.79
CA MET A 123 -7.30 -15.65 -20.09
C MET A 123 -6.51 -15.02 -18.94
N GLN A 124 -5.43 -15.65 -18.47
CA GLN A 124 -4.50 -15.05 -17.51
C GLN A 124 -3.59 -13.99 -18.15
N HIS A 125 -3.50 -13.99 -19.48
CA HIS A 125 -2.82 -12.93 -20.21
C HIS A 125 -3.82 -11.80 -20.48
N ARG A 126 -3.67 -10.68 -19.74
CA ARG A 126 -4.61 -9.54 -19.81
C ARG A 126 -4.94 -9.09 -21.24
N ARG A 127 -3.96 -9.16 -22.15
CA ARG A 127 -4.12 -8.76 -23.55
C ARG A 127 -5.00 -9.71 -24.37
N LEU A 128 -5.25 -10.93 -23.90
CA LEU A 128 -6.10 -11.92 -24.58
C LEU A 128 -7.53 -11.99 -24.02
N ALA A 129 -7.83 -11.32 -22.90
CA ALA A 129 -9.18 -11.28 -22.31
C ALA A 129 -10.20 -10.55 -23.20
N ARG A 130 -9.70 -9.70 -24.10
CA ARG A 130 -10.41 -9.01 -25.18
C ARG A 130 -9.48 -8.99 -26.39
N ASP A 131 -10.00 -9.12 -27.61
CA ASP A 131 -9.15 -8.97 -28.80
C ASP A 131 -8.98 -7.48 -29.14
N TYR A 132 -7.74 -7.00 -29.05
CA TYR A 132 -7.36 -5.63 -29.37
C TYR A 132 -6.69 -5.51 -30.75
N GLU A 133 -6.41 -6.63 -31.42
CA GLU A 133 -5.53 -6.65 -32.58
C GLU A 133 -6.30 -6.36 -33.87
N THR A 134 -5.75 -5.48 -34.70
CA THR A 134 -6.34 -5.10 -35.99
C THR A 134 -6.52 -6.31 -36.91
N LEU A 135 -5.51 -7.20 -37.01
CA LEU A 135 -5.54 -8.37 -37.88
C LEU A 135 -5.73 -9.68 -37.09
N PRO A 136 -6.52 -10.65 -37.58
CA PRO A 136 -6.66 -11.96 -36.94
C PRO A 136 -5.32 -12.71 -36.80
N ALA A 137 -4.41 -12.54 -37.76
CA ALA A 137 -3.07 -13.11 -37.71
C ALA A 137 -2.28 -12.60 -36.50
N THR A 138 -2.34 -11.30 -36.20
CA THR A 138 -1.69 -10.70 -35.03
C THR A 138 -2.29 -11.23 -33.73
N SER A 139 -3.62 -11.39 -33.67
CA SER A 139 -4.31 -12.01 -32.54
C SER A 139 -3.83 -13.45 -32.30
N ALA A 140 -3.69 -14.24 -33.37
CA ALA A 140 -3.12 -15.58 -33.30
C ALA A 140 -1.65 -15.58 -32.82
N THR A 141 -0.84 -14.60 -33.23
CA THR A 141 0.53 -14.43 -32.74
C THR A 141 0.58 -14.12 -31.25
N MET A 142 -0.34 -13.30 -30.73
CA MET A 142 -0.43 -13.04 -29.29
C MET A 142 -0.76 -14.29 -28.48
N ILE A 143 -1.57 -15.20 -29.03
CA ILE A 143 -1.83 -16.51 -28.42
C ILE A 143 -0.55 -17.36 -28.40
N ARG A 144 0.25 -17.36 -29.48
CA ARG A 144 1.53 -18.08 -29.52
C ARG A 144 2.53 -17.53 -28.49
N ILE A 145 2.64 -16.21 -28.35
CA ILE A 145 3.51 -15.57 -27.34
C ILE A 145 3.10 -15.99 -25.93
N ALA A 146 1.80 -16.01 -25.64
CA ALA A 146 1.29 -16.49 -24.35
C ALA A 146 1.67 -17.95 -24.08
N MET A 147 1.73 -18.80 -25.11
CA MET A 147 2.13 -20.19 -24.97
C MET A 147 3.63 -20.39 -24.79
N ILE A 148 4.46 -19.55 -25.41
CA ILE A 148 5.91 -19.52 -25.17
C ILE A 148 6.20 -19.14 -23.71
N ASP A 149 5.54 -18.12 -23.17
CA ASP A 149 5.65 -17.74 -21.76
C ASP A 149 5.22 -18.87 -20.81
N ASN A 150 4.16 -19.60 -21.16
CA ASN A 150 3.72 -20.75 -20.37
C ASN A 150 4.71 -21.94 -20.45
N LEU A 151 5.29 -22.20 -21.62
CA LEU A 151 6.25 -23.28 -21.81
C LEU A 151 7.58 -22.98 -21.11
N THR A 152 8.08 -21.74 -21.20
CA THR A 152 9.29 -21.31 -20.48
C THR A 152 9.14 -21.41 -18.97
N LYS A 153 7.98 -21.03 -18.41
CA LYS A 153 7.67 -21.24 -16.98
C LYS A 153 7.69 -22.71 -16.56
N ARG A 154 7.33 -23.63 -17.46
CA ARG A 154 7.41 -25.08 -17.22
C ARG A 154 8.82 -25.63 -17.38
N ALA A 155 9.54 -25.17 -18.40
CA ALA A 155 10.91 -25.63 -18.68
C ALA A 155 11.90 -25.23 -17.58
N VAL A 156 11.69 -24.07 -16.94
CA VAL A 156 12.51 -23.61 -15.80
C VAL A 156 12.20 -24.39 -14.50
N GLN A 157 11.15 -25.21 -14.48
CA GLN A 157 10.92 -26.24 -13.46
C GLN A 157 11.59 -27.56 -13.90
N LEU A 158 12.93 -27.62 -13.90
CA LEU A 158 13.62 -28.91 -14.05
C LEU A 158 13.25 -29.83 -12.88
N PRO A 159 12.98 -31.14 -13.11
CA PRO A 159 12.87 -32.11 -12.04
C PRO A 159 14.26 -32.31 -11.42
N ASP A 160 14.35 -32.23 -10.09
CA ASP A 160 15.55 -32.58 -9.35
C ASP A 160 15.81 -34.08 -9.50
N GLU A 161 16.92 -34.45 -10.13
CA GLU A 161 17.30 -35.82 -10.52
C GLU A 161 17.78 -36.68 -9.32
N GLN A 162 17.62 -36.20 -8.08
CA GLN A 162 18.19 -36.81 -6.88
C GLN A 162 17.17 -37.23 -5.82
N SER A 163 16.08 -37.91 -6.20
CA SER A 163 15.21 -38.57 -5.20
C SER A 163 14.51 -39.81 -5.77
N ARG A 164 15.06 -40.99 -5.49
CA ARG A 164 14.26 -42.23 -5.53
C ARG A 164 13.09 -42.09 -4.53
N PRO A 165 11.84 -42.43 -4.89
CA PRO A 165 10.72 -42.30 -3.97
C PRO A 165 10.80 -43.35 -2.86
N THR A 166 10.99 -42.91 -1.63
CA THR A 166 10.80 -43.75 -0.43
C THR A 166 9.31 -43.96 -0.19
N ARG A 167 8.84 -45.20 -0.35
CA ARG A 167 7.48 -45.62 0.02
C ARG A 167 7.36 -45.67 1.54
N PHE A 168 6.59 -44.77 2.14
CA PHE A 168 6.13 -44.93 3.51
C PHE A 168 4.90 -45.85 3.53
N ARG A 169 5.02 -47.02 4.18
CA ARG A 169 3.89 -47.91 4.48
C ARG A 169 3.39 -47.59 5.89
N ARG A 170 2.08 -47.33 6.03
CA ARG A 170 1.36 -47.37 7.31
C ARG A 170 0.40 -48.56 7.31
N GLY A 171 0.50 -49.42 8.31
CA GLY A 171 -0.35 -50.59 8.53
C GLY A 171 -0.86 -50.65 9.97
N GLY A 172 -1.73 -51.61 10.27
CA GLY A 172 -2.38 -51.77 11.59
C GLY A 172 -3.89 -51.52 11.61
N PHE A 173 -4.54 -51.41 10.44
CA PHE A 173 -5.99 -51.22 10.36
C PHE A 173 -6.72 -52.58 10.41
N ARG A 174 -7.72 -52.69 11.28
CA ARG A 174 -8.51 -53.94 11.48
C ARG A 174 -9.46 -54.25 10.33
N THR A 175 -9.81 -53.27 9.49
CA THR A 175 -10.76 -53.44 8.37
C THR A 175 -10.35 -52.64 7.14
N ALA A 176 -10.73 -53.12 5.95
CA ALA A 176 -10.47 -52.46 4.67
C ALA A 176 -11.06 -51.04 4.59
N ARG A 177 -12.24 -50.82 5.22
CA ARG A 177 -12.89 -49.51 5.27
C ARG A 177 -12.09 -48.50 6.09
N GLN A 178 -11.48 -48.91 7.21
CA GLN A 178 -10.62 -48.04 8.01
C GLN A 178 -9.32 -47.68 7.26
N ALA A 179 -8.71 -48.64 6.57
CA ALA A 179 -7.55 -48.39 5.72
C ALA A 179 -7.88 -47.41 4.58
N GLN A 180 -9.05 -47.55 3.95
CA GLN A 180 -9.52 -46.68 2.88
C GLN A 180 -9.83 -45.26 3.39
N THR A 181 -10.47 -45.12 4.56
CA THR A 181 -10.73 -43.81 5.17
C THR A 181 -9.43 -43.11 5.58
N ALA A 182 -8.48 -43.82 6.18
CA ALA A 182 -7.16 -43.28 6.53
C ALA A 182 -6.35 -42.89 5.28
N ARG A 183 -6.40 -43.72 4.23
CA ARG A 183 -5.86 -43.39 2.90
C ARG A 183 -6.53 -42.14 2.34
N ASN A 184 -7.85 -42.04 2.36
CA ASN A 184 -8.59 -40.90 1.80
C ASN A 184 -8.35 -39.62 2.61
N GLN A 185 -8.20 -39.70 3.93
CA GLN A 185 -7.80 -38.56 4.77
C GLN A 185 -6.34 -38.15 4.51
N THR A 186 -5.45 -39.10 4.25
CA THR A 186 -4.05 -38.83 3.89
C THR A 186 -3.94 -38.25 2.48
N VAL A 187 -4.74 -38.74 1.53
CA VAL A 187 -4.86 -38.22 0.16
C VAL A 187 -5.55 -36.86 0.16
N ALA A 188 -6.56 -36.64 1.02
CA ALA A 188 -7.22 -35.35 1.16
C ALA A 188 -6.33 -34.32 1.86
N SER A 189 -5.51 -34.71 2.85
CA SER A 189 -4.49 -33.84 3.44
C SER A 189 -3.31 -33.59 2.49
N ALA A 190 -2.95 -34.54 1.64
CA ALA A 190 -1.99 -34.36 0.55
C ALA A 190 -2.55 -33.46 -0.58
N ALA A 191 -3.83 -33.60 -0.93
CA ALA A 191 -4.53 -32.75 -1.89
C ALA A 191 -4.82 -31.34 -1.34
N ALA A 192 -4.97 -31.20 -0.02
CA ALA A 192 -5.10 -29.93 0.69
C ALA A 192 -3.76 -29.25 1.02
N GLY A 193 -2.62 -29.88 0.69
CA GLY A 193 -1.32 -29.21 0.69
C GLY A 193 -0.11 -30.14 0.76
N ALA A 194 0.50 -30.43 -0.40
CA ALA A 194 1.96 -30.60 -0.57
C ALA A 194 2.32 -30.79 -2.07
N GLY A 195 3.13 -29.97 -2.74
CA GLY A 195 3.72 -28.68 -2.35
C GLY A 195 4.54 -28.07 -3.50
N PRO A 196 4.56 -26.74 -3.67
CA PRO A 196 5.79 -26.07 -4.11
C PRO A 196 6.83 -26.27 -2.99
N ARG A 197 8.14 -26.12 -3.28
CA ARG A 197 9.25 -26.04 -2.31
C ARG A 197 8.72 -25.66 -0.92
N ARG A 198 9.08 -26.40 0.13
CA ARG A 198 8.74 -26.10 1.54
C ARG A 198 9.35 -24.74 1.95
N VAL A 199 8.81 -23.65 1.41
CA VAL A 199 9.26 -22.29 1.68
C VAL A 199 8.70 -21.96 3.05
N THR A 200 9.61 -21.81 4.01
CA THR A 200 9.24 -21.36 5.34
C THR A 200 8.86 -19.88 5.29
N VAL A 201 8.09 -19.42 6.28
CA VAL A 201 7.78 -18.00 6.42
C VAL A 201 9.06 -17.19 6.50
N GLU A 202 10.11 -17.70 7.14
CA GLU A 202 11.41 -17.04 7.17
C GLU A 202 12.03 -16.85 5.79
N GLN A 203 12.15 -17.94 5.02
CA GLN A 203 12.73 -17.91 3.67
C GLN A 203 11.96 -16.94 2.77
N TRP A 204 10.62 -16.97 2.86
CA TRP A 204 9.75 -16.05 2.14
C TRP A 204 9.97 -14.59 2.57
N LEU A 205 9.97 -14.30 3.87
CA LEU A 205 10.13 -12.92 4.37
C LEU A 205 11.50 -12.35 4.00
N ARG A 206 12.57 -13.16 4.03
CA ARG A 206 13.91 -12.75 3.59
C ARG A 206 13.93 -12.43 2.09
N ARG A 207 13.35 -13.29 1.25
CA ARG A 207 13.21 -13.05 -0.20
C ARG A 207 12.37 -11.79 -0.47
N TRP A 208 11.27 -11.62 0.23
CA TRP A 208 10.40 -10.47 0.11
C TRP A 208 11.14 -9.17 0.44
N LEU A 209 11.94 -9.14 1.52
CA LEU A 209 12.74 -7.95 1.85
C LEU A 209 13.74 -7.57 0.75
N LEU A 210 14.36 -8.56 0.10
CA LEU A 210 15.29 -8.33 -1.03
C LEU A 210 14.58 -7.74 -2.26
N SER A 211 13.28 -7.98 -2.42
CA SER A 211 12.47 -7.43 -3.52
C SER A 211 12.02 -5.98 -3.31
N LEU A 212 12.13 -5.43 -2.10
CA LEU A 212 11.60 -4.11 -1.75
C LEU A 212 12.29 -2.89 -2.40
N PRO A 213 13.61 -2.89 -2.67
CA PRO A 213 14.26 -1.77 -3.35
C PRO A 213 13.54 -1.41 -4.67
N GLY A 214 13.34 -0.12 -4.91
CA GLY A 214 12.59 0.38 -6.09
C GLY A 214 11.06 0.33 -5.95
N GLN A 215 10.50 -0.51 -5.07
CA GLN A 215 9.05 -0.59 -4.84
C GLN A 215 8.56 0.31 -3.71
N VAL A 216 9.40 0.54 -2.70
CA VAL A 216 9.07 1.36 -1.52
C VAL A 216 10.24 2.25 -1.13
N ARG A 217 9.96 3.33 -0.40
CA ARG A 217 10.99 4.22 0.15
C ARG A 217 11.95 3.46 1.07
N ARG A 218 13.23 3.85 1.08
CA ARG A 218 14.29 3.22 1.88
C ARG A 218 13.94 3.13 3.37
N SER A 219 13.32 4.17 3.93
CA SER A 219 12.84 4.19 5.33
C SER A 219 11.72 3.18 5.59
N THR A 220 10.85 2.95 4.61
CA THR A 220 9.77 1.95 4.69
C THR A 220 10.34 0.54 4.65
N ALA A 221 11.29 0.27 3.74
CA ALA A 221 12.01 -1.01 3.69
C ALA A 221 12.78 -1.30 4.99
N ALA A 222 13.47 -0.30 5.54
CA ALA A 222 14.15 -0.41 6.83
C ALA A 222 13.16 -0.75 7.97
N GLY A 223 12.00 -0.08 8.01
CA GLY A 223 10.95 -0.39 8.98
C GLY A 223 10.40 -1.81 8.85
N TYR A 224 10.16 -2.28 7.62
CA TYR A 224 9.75 -3.66 7.36
C TYR A 224 10.81 -4.66 7.83
N SER A 225 12.09 -4.40 7.53
CA SER A 225 13.20 -5.25 7.98
C SER A 225 13.25 -5.38 9.51
N ILE A 226 13.03 -4.27 10.24
CA ILE A 226 12.97 -4.31 11.71
C ILE A 226 11.83 -5.22 12.18
N HIS A 227 10.62 -5.06 11.64
CA HIS A 227 9.50 -5.91 12.04
C HIS A 227 9.74 -7.39 11.71
N VAL A 228 10.28 -7.66 10.52
CA VAL A 228 10.58 -9.02 10.06
C VAL A 228 11.60 -9.69 10.96
N ARG A 229 12.74 -9.05 11.21
CA ARG A 229 13.84 -9.64 11.98
C ARG A 229 13.53 -9.75 13.47
N ARG A 230 12.86 -8.76 14.04
CA ARG A 230 12.63 -8.68 15.50
C ARG A 230 11.38 -9.43 15.96
N TYR A 231 10.33 -9.47 15.14
CA TYR A 231 9.02 -9.97 15.57
C TYR A 231 8.49 -11.10 14.68
N LEU A 232 8.63 -11.03 13.36
CA LEU A 232 7.98 -12.03 12.50
C LEU A 232 8.78 -13.34 12.41
N ILE A 233 10.07 -13.27 12.06
CA ILE A 233 10.92 -14.47 11.92
C ILE A 233 11.05 -15.25 13.24
N PRO A 234 11.33 -14.63 14.40
CA PRO A 234 11.51 -15.38 15.64
C PRO A 234 10.30 -16.23 16.05
N HIS A 235 9.09 -15.77 15.73
CA HIS A 235 7.86 -16.43 16.15
C HIS A 235 7.17 -17.24 15.05
N LEU A 236 7.24 -16.79 13.79
CA LEU A 236 6.53 -17.43 12.68
C LEU A 236 7.45 -18.13 11.69
N GLY A 237 8.76 -17.90 11.76
CA GLY A 237 9.74 -18.29 10.74
C GLY A 237 9.79 -19.79 10.48
N HIS A 238 9.57 -20.61 11.51
CA HIS A 238 9.59 -22.07 11.46
C HIS A 238 8.35 -22.68 10.78
N HIS A 239 7.25 -21.93 10.66
CA HIS A 239 6.08 -22.42 9.94
C HIS A 239 6.32 -22.41 8.43
N THR A 240 5.72 -23.38 7.73
CA THR A 240 5.62 -23.31 6.27
C THR A 240 4.67 -22.19 5.86
N LEU A 241 4.93 -21.55 4.72
CA LEU A 241 4.10 -20.46 4.23
C LEU A 241 2.63 -20.90 4.03
N THR A 242 2.41 -22.11 3.53
CA THR A 242 1.07 -22.72 3.34
C THR A 242 0.44 -23.20 4.65
N GLY A 243 1.26 -23.52 5.67
CA GLY A 243 0.81 -23.94 7.00
C GLY A 243 0.53 -22.77 7.95
N LEU A 244 0.78 -21.52 7.55
CA LEU A 244 0.57 -20.35 8.40
C LEU A 244 -0.93 -20.06 8.57
N ARG A 245 -1.41 -20.11 9.81
CA ARG A 245 -2.83 -19.85 10.18
C ARG A 245 -2.96 -18.58 11.02
N ALA A 246 -4.17 -18.05 11.11
CA ALA A 246 -4.49 -16.89 11.95
C ALA A 246 -4.11 -17.14 13.43
N ALA A 247 -4.40 -18.34 13.94
CA ALA A 247 -4.05 -18.77 15.29
C ALA A 247 -2.55 -18.66 15.60
N HIS A 248 -1.66 -18.97 14.65
CA HIS A 248 -0.21 -18.81 14.85
C HIS A 248 0.19 -17.34 14.99
N ILE A 249 -0.45 -16.47 14.22
CA ILE A 249 -0.20 -15.02 14.25
C ILE A 249 -0.78 -14.41 15.53
N GLU A 250 -1.94 -14.87 15.98
CA GLU A 250 -2.53 -14.49 17.27
C GLU A 250 -1.64 -14.92 18.43
N ALA A 251 -1.16 -16.16 18.43
CA ALA A 251 -0.20 -16.66 19.42
C ALA A 251 1.07 -15.80 19.46
N MET A 252 1.63 -15.45 18.30
CA MET A 252 2.76 -14.50 18.22
C MET A 252 2.43 -13.17 18.89
N PHE A 253 1.27 -12.58 18.60
CA PHE A 253 0.89 -11.29 19.21
C PHE A 253 0.66 -11.40 20.71
N THR A 254 0.11 -12.51 21.20
CA THR A 254 0.01 -12.81 22.63
C THR A 254 1.39 -12.86 23.27
N THR A 255 2.34 -13.59 22.68
CA THR A 255 3.73 -13.68 23.19
C THR A 255 4.43 -12.32 23.21
N ILE A 256 4.34 -11.55 22.11
CA ILE A 256 5.00 -10.24 22.01
C ILE A 256 4.39 -9.23 23.00
N THR A 257 3.09 -9.34 23.29
CA THR A 257 2.42 -8.44 24.24
C THR A 257 2.75 -8.79 25.69
N ALA A 258 3.00 -10.06 25.99
CA ALA A 258 3.44 -10.52 27.31
C ALA A 258 4.89 -10.12 27.63
N GLN A 259 5.73 -9.90 26.61
CA GLN A 259 7.12 -9.49 26.82
C GLN A 259 7.25 -7.97 26.96
N PRO A 260 8.02 -7.47 27.95
CA PRO A 260 8.31 -6.06 28.05
C PRO A 260 9.13 -5.61 26.83
N SER A 261 8.84 -4.40 26.33
CA SER A 261 9.66 -3.80 25.30
C SER A 261 11.02 -3.35 25.85
N ARG A 262 11.88 -2.78 25.00
CA ARG A 262 13.19 -2.25 25.39
C ARG A 262 13.10 -1.16 26.48
N THR A 263 11.92 -0.60 26.71
CA THR A 263 11.65 0.44 27.72
C THR A 263 10.88 -0.12 28.93
N GLY A 264 10.83 -1.44 29.11
CA GLY A 264 10.12 -2.10 30.22
C GLY A 264 8.59 -2.18 30.04
N ALA A 265 7.99 -1.30 29.24
CA ALA A 265 6.55 -1.27 28.99
C ALA A 265 6.11 -2.21 27.84
N PRO A 266 4.87 -2.72 27.84
CA PRO A 266 4.31 -3.47 26.71
C PRO A 266 4.29 -2.66 25.40
N LEU A 267 4.27 -3.35 24.25
CA LEU A 267 4.15 -2.67 22.95
C LEU A 267 2.78 -2.01 22.78
N SER A 268 2.78 -0.77 22.28
CA SER A 268 1.53 -0.05 22.00
C SER A 268 0.70 -0.73 20.91
N ALA A 269 -0.64 -0.60 20.98
CA ALA A 269 -1.56 -1.06 19.94
C ALA A 269 -1.20 -0.55 18.53
N ALA A 270 -0.69 0.68 18.42
CA ALA A 270 -0.22 1.24 17.16
C ALA A 270 0.98 0.47 16.58
N THR A 271 1.91 0.03 17.43
CA THR A 271 3.05 -0.81 17.04
C THR A 271 2.59 -2.19 16.57
N LEU A 272 1.68 -2.83 17.32
CA LEU A 272 1.11 -4.14 16.94
C LEU A 272 0.43 -4.07 15.56
N GLN A 273 -0.36 -3.02 15.30
CA GLN A 273 -0.99 -2.81 13.99
C GLN A 273 0.03 -2.61 12.86
N LYS A 274 1.17 -1.94 13.11
CA LYS A 274 2.25 -1.77 12.12
C LYS A 274 2.96 -3.10 11.80
N ILE A 275 3.19 -3.93 12.82
CA ILE A 275 3.74 -5.28 12.66
C ILE A 275 2.78 -6.12 11.80
N ARG A 276 1.48 -6.13 12.14
CA ARG A 276 0.45 -6.82 11.36
C ARG A 276 0.37 -6.30 9.92
N ALA A 277 0.41 -4.99 9.72
CA ALA A 277 0.38 -4.39 8.39
C ALA A 277 1.59 -4.80 7.53
N THR A 278 2.76 -4.95 8.14
CA THR A 278 3.97 -5.44 7.48
C THR A 278 3.81 -6.90 7.04
N LEU A 279 3.36 -7.78 7.95
CA LEU A 279 3.07 -9.17 7.63
C LEU A 279 2.00 -9.29 6.54
N ARG A 280 0.91 -8.52 6.64
CA ARG A 280 -0.16 -8.50 5.65
C ARG A 280 0.37 -8.09 4.28
N ARG A 281 1.25 -7.07 4.20
CA ARG A 281 1.88 -6.65 2.94
C ARG A 281 2.75 -7.77 2.35
N ALA A 282 3.56 -8.44 3.17
CA ALA A 282 4.39 -9.55 2.74
C ALA A 282 3.56 -10.73 2.22
N LEU A 283 2.53 -11.16 2.95
CA LEU A 283 1.67 -12.27 2.55
C LEU A 283 0.77 -11.93 1.35
N ASN A 284 0.40 -10.66 1.16
CA ASN A 284 -0.25 -10.23 -0.08
C ASN A 284 0.66 -10.36 -1.29
N MET A 285 1.97 -10.16 -1.14
CA MET A 285 2.92 -10.43 -2.23
C MET A 285 3.04 -11.94 -2.48
N ALA A 286 3.00 -12.77 -1.44
CA ALA A 286 2.98 -14.23 -1.58
C ALA A 286 1.78 -14.72 -2.38
N ILE A 287 0.61 -14.09 -2.19
CA ILE A 287 -0.59 -14.38 -2.98
C ILE A 287 -0.42 -13.98 -4.44
N ARG A 288 0.19 -12.81 -4.71
CA ARG A 288 0.47 -12.36 -6.08
C ARG A 288 1.44 -13.31 -6.79
N GLU A 289 2.37 -13.89 -6.06
CA GLU A 289 3.30 -14.93 -6.54
C GLU A 289 2.69 -16.34 -6.48
N GLN A 290 1.40 -16.48 -6.16
CA GLN A 290 0.66 -17.75 -6.09
C GLN A 290 1.23 -18.78 -5.11
N LEU A 291 2.01 -18.34 -4.12
CA LEU A 291 2.58 -19.20 -3.07
C LEU A 291 1.59 -19.45 -1.93
N LEU A 292 0.56 -18.61 -1.83
CA LEU A 292 -0.43 -18.62 -0.77
C LEU A 292 -1.80 -18.28 -1.37
N ALA A 293 -2.84 -19.02 -0.98
CA ALA A 293 -4.19 -18.78 -1.48
C ALA A 293 -4.91 -17.62 -0.75
N ILE A 294 -4.74 -17.52 0.56
CA ILE A 294 -5.45 -16.58 1.43
C ILE A 294 -4.46 -15.94 2.39
N ASN A 295 -4.68 -14.68 2.76
CA ASN A 295 -3.83 -13.98 3.72
C ASN A 295 -4.33 -14.19 5.15
N PRO A 296 -3.71 -15.08 5.97
CA PRO A 296 -4.14 -15.34 7.35
C PRO A 296 -4.05 -14.10 8.24
N ALA A 297 -3.13 -13.16 7.95
CA ALA A 297 -2.98 -11.93 8.75
C ALA A 297 -4.18 -10.97 8.62
N ARG A 298 -5.09 -11.17 7.66
CA ARG A 298 -6.33 -10.39 7.55
C ARG A 298 -7.37 -10.78 8.59
N LEU A 299 -7.31 -12.02 9.09
CA LEU A 299 -8.28 -12.57 10.03
C LEU A 299 -7.96 -12.20 11.49
N VAL A 300 -6.70 -11.83 11.76
CA VAL A 300 -6.24 -11.46 13.08
C VAL A 300 -6.86 -10.14 13.55
N LEU A 301 -7.54 -10.19 14.69
CA LEU A 301 -8.10 -9.03 15.38
C LEU A 301 -7.07 -8.47 16.36
N LEU A 302 -6.83 -7.16 16.29
CA LEU A 302 -5.91 -6.45 17.17
C LEU A 302 -6.58 -5.17 17.69
N PRO A 303 -6.21 -4.70 18.90
CA PRO A 303 -6.75 -3.47 19.46
C PRO A 303 -6.53 -2.29 18.51
N ARG A 304 -7.55 -1.43 18.39
CA ARG A 304 -7.46 -0.21 17.60
C ARG A 304 -6.70 0.85 18.41
N PRO A 305 -5.67 1.50 17.84
CA PRO A 305 -4.96 2.56 18.53
C PRO A 305 -5.91 3.74 18.79
N ARG A 306 -5.93 4.22 20.03
CA ARG A 306 -6.65 5.46 20.37
C ARG A 306 -5.96 6.64 19.68
N ARG A 307 -6.75 7.52 19.07
CA ARG A 307 -6.24 8.79 18.56
C ARG A 307 -6.18 9.79 19.70
N HIS A 308 -5.00 10.35 19.94
CA HIS A 308 -4.82 11.41 20.94
C HIS A 308 -4.83 12.75 20.23
N ARG A 309 -5.75 13.64 20.65
CA ARG A 309 -5.82 15.00 20.14
C ARG A 309 -4.78 15.87 20.86
N PRO A 310 -4.19 16.88 20.19
CA PRO A 310 -3.32 17.84 20.85
C PRO A 310 -4.07 18.57 21.96
N GLN A 311 -3.41 18.74 23.11
CA GLN A 311 -3.95 19.45 24.27
C GLN A 311 -2.99 20.55 24.70
N PRO A 312 -3.47 21.77 24.97
CA PRO A 312 -2.62 22.84 25.46
C PRO A 312 -2.18 22.57 26.91
N TRP A 313 -0.97 23.00 27.25
CA TRP A 313 -0.46 23.04 28.63
C TRP A 313 -1.13 24.17 29.44
N SER A 314 -2.42 24.02 29.75
CA SER A 314 -3.15 24.92 30.64
C SER A 314 -2.54 24.96 32.05
N ALA A 315 -2.77 26.04 32.80
CA ALA A 315 -2.30 26.19 34.17
C ALA A 315 -2.64 24.96 35.06
N SER A 316 -3.87 24.47 34.95
CA SER A 316 -4.32 23.25 35.65
C SER A 316 -3.53 21.98 35.29
N ARG A 317 -3.13 21.83 34.02
CA ARG A 317 -2.32 20.68 33.59
C ARG A 317 -0.87 20.82 34.04
N VAL A 318 -0.32 22.04 34.00
CA VAL A 318 1.02 22.31 34.52
C VAL A 318 1.08 21.97 36.01
N ALA A 319 0.10 22.42 36.78
CA ALA A 319 -0.02 22.07 38.20
C ALA A 319 -0.12 20.55 38.43
N ALA A 320 -0.98 19.85 37.67
CA ALA A 320 -1.07 18.39 37.74
C ALA A 320 0.27 17.69 37.40
N TRP A 321 0.95 18.15 36.36
CA TRP A 321 2.26 17.62 35.97
C TRP A 321 3.32 17.84 37.04
N GLN A 322 3.36 19.01 37.66
CA GLN A 322 4.28 19.31 38.76
C GLN A 322 3.97 18.46 39.99
N ALA A 323 2.70 18.24 40.30
CA ALA A 323 2.27 17.48 41.47
C ALA A 323 2.51 15.97 41.35
N ASN A 324 2.23 15.37 40.18
CA ASN A 324 2.22 13.90 40.03
C ASN A 324 2.79 13.39 38.70
N GLY A 325 3.44 14.25 37.91
CA GLY A 325 4.04 13.88 36.63
C GLY A 325 3.05 13.60 35.50
N CYS A 326 1.75 13.76 35.71
CA CYS A 326 0.73 13.48 34.71
C CYS A 326 0.80 14.48 33.57
N LYS A 327 0.91 13.99 32.33
CA LYS A 327 1.05 14.83 31.13
C LYS A 327 0.25 14.31 29.95
N PRO A 328 -0.29 15.19 29.08
CA PRO A 328 -0.96 14.76 27.87
C PRO A 328 -0.04 13.97 26.93
N VAL A 329 -0.60 12.99 26.21
CA VAL A 329 0.16 12.20 25.23
C VAL A 329 0.67 13.07 24.07
N VAL A 330 -0.16 14.05 23.65
CA VAL A 330 0.19 15.07 22.67
C VAL A 330 -0.10 16.42 23.31
N ALA A 331 0.94 17.07 23.82
CA ALA A 331 0.84 18.39 24.44
C ALA A 331 1.36 19.48 23.49
N VAL A 332 0.75 20.66 23.53
CA VAL A 332 1.23 21.88 22.85
C VAL A 332 1.41 23.00 23.88
N TRP A 333 2.37 23.87 23.64
CA TRP A 333 2.54 25.06 24.48
C TRP A 333 1.47 26.10 24.19
N THR A 334 1.13 26.89 25.20
CA THR A 334 0.40 28.15 25.04
C THR A 334 1.27 29.19 24.33
N PRO A 335 0.70 30.28 23.78
CA PRO A 335 1.49 31.38 23.22
C PRO A 335 2.55 31.92 24.20
N GLN A 336 2.18 32.05 25.48
CA GLN A 336 3.07 32.55 26.54
C GLN A 336 4.25 31.60 26.78
N GLN A 337 3.99 30.30 26.94
CA GLN A 337 5.05 29.28 27.12
C GLN A 337 5.97 29.18 25.90
N LEU A 338 5.43 29.35 24.69
CA LEU A 338 6.24 29.39 23.48
C LEU A 338 7.14 30.65 23.46
N ALA A 339 6.60 31.81 23.85
CA ALA A 339 7.39 33.03 23.95
C ALA A 339 8.52 32.90 24.97
N GLU A 340 8.23 32.33 26.16
CA GLU A 340 9.24 32.00 27.19
C GLU A 340 10.34 31.08 26.62
N PHE A 341 9.96 30.04 25.88
CA PHE A 341 10.93 29.16 25.23
C PHE A 341 11.81 29.90 24.23
N LEU A 342 11.20 30.71 23.35
CA LEU A 342 11.93 31.46 22.32
C LEU A 342 12.88 32.50 22.95
N LEU A 343 12.50 33.13 24.05
CA LEU A 343 13.38 33.99 24.83
C LEU A 343 14.54 33.19 25.44
N PHE A 344 14.27 32.01 26.00
CA PHE A 344 15.30 31.14 26.56
C PHE A 344 16.33 30.69 25.52
N VAL A 345 15.90 30.36 24.29
CA VAL A 345 16.79 29.93 23.21
C VAL A 345 17.27 31.06 22.31
N ARG A 346 17.11 32.33 22.71
CA ARG A 346 17.43 33.52 21.87
C ARG A 346 18.89 33.55 21.38
N ASP A 347 19.80 33.04 22.21
CA ASP A 347 21.24 33.00 21.96
C ASP A 347 21.70 31.64 21.41
N ASP A 348 20.76 30.70 21.19
CA ASP A 348 21.04 29.41 20.56
C ASP A 348 21.43 29.62 19.09
N PRO A 349 22.50 28.97 18.58
CA PRO A 349 22.88 29.07 17.17
C PRO A 349 21.79 28.61 16.18
N LEU A 350 20.80 27.85 16.65
CA LEU A 350 19.65 27.38 15.89
C LEU A 350 18.36 28.12 16.25
N PHE A 351 18.43 29.32 16.84
CA PHE A 351 17.26 30.14 17.17
C PHE A 351 16.27 30.26 15.99
N ALA A 352 16.78 30.59 14.80
CA ALA A 352 15.96 30.71 13.59
C ALA A 352 15.25 29.40 13.19
N LEU A 353 15.86 28.24 13.49
CA LEU A 353 15.23 26.93 13.28
C LEU A 353 14.05 26.75 14.25
N TRP A 354 14.24 27.06 15.53
CA TRP A 354 13.20 26.93 16.54
C TRP A 354 12.02 27.85 16.27
N TRP A 355 12.31 29.10 15.90
CA TRP A 355 11.33 30.08 15.46
C TRP A 355 10.49 29.55 14.29
N LEU A 356 11.15 29.09 13.23
CA LEU A 356 10.47 28.59 12.03
C LEU A 356 9.66 27.31 12.30
N ALA A 357 10.19 26.38 13.10
CA ALA A 357 9.50 25.15 13.47
C ALA A 357 8.23 25.44 14.28
N ALA A 358 8.27 26.42 15.18
CA ALA A 358 7.18 26.77 16.07
C ALA A 358 6.06 27.56 15.37
N LEU A 359 6.38 28.42 14.41
CA LEU A 359 5.38 29.26 13.73
C LEU A 359 4.85 28.67 12.43
N ARG A 360 5.69 27.97 11.66
CA ARG A 360 5.31 27.45 10.33
C ARG A 360 5.14 25.93 10.28
N GLY A 361 5.47 25.23 11.37
CA GLY A 361 5.14 23.82 11.56
C GLY A 361 5.79 22.87 10.55
N LEU A 362 6.97 23.18 10.03
CA LEU A 362 7.70 22.28 9.13
C LEU A 362 8.00 20.94 9.82
N ARG A 363 7.93 19.83 9.07
CA ARG A 363 8.29 18.52 9.64
C ARG A 363 9.80 18.49 9.92
N ARG A 364 10.22 17.74 10.94
CA ARG A 364 11.63 17.57 11.34
C ARG A 364 12.59 17.34 10.18
N GLY A 365 12.25 16.46 9.23
CA GLY A 365 13.10 16.20 8.07
C GLY A 365 13.09 17.34 7.04
N GLU A 366 11.96 18.04 6.89
CA GLU A 366 11.81 19.20 5.98
C GLU A 366 12.69 20.35 6.47
N ILE A 367 12.62 20.70 7.75
CA ILE A 367 13.42 21.80 8.30
C ILE A 367 14.92 21.51 8.26
N CYS A 368 15.34 20.26 8.48
CA CYS A 368 16.75 19.86 8.35
C CYS A 368 17.25 19.90 6.89
N ALA A 369 16.34 19.79 5.92
CA ALA A 369 16.65 19.76 4.49
C ALA A 369 16.52 21.12 3.80
N LEU A 370 16.08 22.15 4.51
CA LEU A 370 15.85 23.47 3.92
C LEU A 370 17.18 24.05 3.42
N ARG A 371 17.21 24.52 2.17
CA ARG A 371 18.38 25.16 1.55
C ARG A 371 18.09 26.62 1.25
N TRP A 372 19.14 27.42 1.14
CA TRP A 372 18.97 28.85 0.80
C TRP A 372 18.32 29.06 -0.57
N THR A 373 18.56 28.17 -1.52
CA THR A 373 17.89 28.20 -2.84
C THR A 373 16.38 28.00 -2.76
N ASP A 374 15.88 27.46 -1.65
CA ASP A 374 14.47 27.20 -1.43
C ASP A 374 13.81 28.33 -0.58
N VAL A 375 14.53 29.41 -0.26
CA VAL A 375 14.03 30.53 0.57
C VAL A 375 14.19 31.85 -0.16
N ASP A 376 13.07 32.51 -0.44
CA ASP A 376 13.04 33.87 -0.96
C ASP A 376 12.74 34.84 0.18
N LEU A 377 13.78 35.51 0.69
CA LEU A 377 13.64 36.47 1.78
C LEU A 377 13.09 37.82 1.32
N ALA A 378 13.14 38.14 0.02
CA ALA A 378 12.58 39.37 -0.52
C ALA A 378 11.06 39.26 -0.63
N GLU A 379 10.59 38.14 -1.19
CA GLU A 379 9.16 37.82 -1.29
C GLU A 379 8.57 37.31 0.03
N GLY A 380 9.42 36.99 1.02
CA GLY A 380 8.98 36.45 2.29
C GLY A 380 8.34 35.07 2.14
N THR A 381 8.95 34.17 1.37
CA THR A 381 8.45 32.81 1.16
C THR A 381 9.54 31.76 1.31
N LEU A 382 9.16 30.54 1.66
CA LEU A 382 10.02 29.38 1.53
C LEU A 382 9.28 28.25 0.82
N THR A 383 10.02 27.41 0.11
CA THR A 383 9.50 26.24 -0.60
C THR A 383 10.03 24.96 0.03
N VAL A 384 9.13 24.08 0.47
CA VAL A 384 9.51 22.76 1.00
C VAL A 384 9.69 21.80 -0.16
N SER A 385 10.89 21.68 -0.69
CA SER A 385 11.20 20.82 -1.84
C SER A 385 11.83 19.47 -1.44
N HIS A 386 12.52 19.42 -0.29
CA HIS A 386 13.32 18.28 0.15
C HIS A 386 13.02 17.87 1.60
N THR A 387 13.45 16.67 1.98
CA THR A 387 13.41 16.17 3.35
C THR A 387 14.61 15.25 3.64
N ILE A 388 15.21 15.37 4.82
CA ILE A 388 16.22 14.42 5.29
C ILE A 388 15.52 13.31 6.07
N ALA A 389 15.55 12.11 5.52
CA ALA A 389 15.03 10.89 6.13
C ALA A 389 16.16 10.04 6.72
N HIS A 390 15.83 9.08 7.59
CA HIS A 390 16.77 8.09 8.11
C HIS A 390 16.40 6.70 7.62
N ALA A 391 17.41 5.93 7.21
CA ALA A 391 17.30 4.49 6.97
C ALA A 391 18.61 3.82 7.41
N ASN A 392 18.52 2.68 8.10
CA ASN A 392 19.67 1.90 8.54
C ASN A 392 20.73 2.74 9.30
N GLY A 393 20.28 3.67 10.15
CA GLY A 393 21.16 4.54 10.95
C GLY A 393 21.83 5.68 10.19
N ARG A 394 21.59 5.86 8.89
CA ARG A 394 22.19 6.92 8.07
C ARG A 394 21.14 7.91 7.54
N PRO A 395 21.39 9.22 7.64
CA PRO A 395 20.53 10.23 7.00
C PRO A 395 20.73 10.20 5.48
N TYR A 396 19.67 10.44 4.73
CA TYR A 396 19.72 10.64 3.28
C TYR A 396 18.68 11.67 2.86
N TRP A 397 18.98 12.35 1.76
CA TRP A 397 18.06 13.29 1.12
C TRP A 397 16.99 12.54 0.35
N ASP A 398 15.76 13.03 0.44
CA ASP A 398 14.58 12.51 -0.24
C ASP A 398 13.64 13.68 -0.55
N THR A 399 12.60 13.43 -1.33
CA THR A 399 11.52 14.39 -1.61
C THR A 399 10.36 14.19 -0.64
N PRO A 400 9.51 15.20 -0.38
CA PRO A 400 8.26 15.00 0.37
C PRO A 400 7.43 13.83 -0.17
N LYS A 401 6.73 13.11 0.72
CA LYS A 401 6.02 11.86 0.38
C LYS A 401 4.89 12.05 -0.64
N THR A 402 4.30 13.23 -0.67
CA THR A 402 3.07 13.55 -1.41
C THR A 402 3.25 14.89 -2.10
N ALA A 403 2.51 15.14 -3.19
CA ALA A 403 2.47 16.43 -3.87
C ALA A 403 2.17 17.58 -2.90
N ALA A 404 1.15 17.43 -2.04
CA ALA A 404 0.85 18.42 -0.99
C ALA A 404 1.98 18.66 0.03
N GLY A 405 2.98 17.78 0.08
CA GLY A 405 4.17 17.99 0.90
C GLY A 405 5.14 18.99 0.27
N GLN A 406 5.17 19.06 -1.06
CA GLN A 406 5.85 20.09 -1.83
C GLN A 406 4.97 21.33 -1.86
N ARG A 407 5.42 22.40 -1.20
CA ARG A 407 4.58 23.56 -0.94
C ARG A 407 5.38 24.80 -0.65
N THR A 408 4.80 25.94 -0.95
CA THR A 408 5.31 27.25 -0.56
C THR A 408 4.64 27.69 0.74
N VAL A 409 5.42 28.25 1.65
CA VAL A 409 5.01 28.69 2.97
C VAL A 409 5.39 30.17 3.09
N ALA A 410 4.39 31.02 3.25
CA ALA A 410 4.61 32.45 3.50
C ALA A 410 5.28 32.69 4.86
N LEU A 411 6.09 33.74 4.94
CA LEU A 411 6.88 34.17 6.09
C LEU A 411 6.47 35.60 6.46
N ASP A 412 6.22 35.84 7.74
CA ASP A 412 6.01 37.19 8.25
C ASP A 412 7.34 37.96 8.34
N ARG A 413 7.23 39.29 8.48
CA ARG A 413 8.39 40.21 8.54
C ARG A 413 9.39 39.83 9.65
N MET A 414 8.91 39.37 10.81
CA MET A 414 9.79 38.98 11.91
C MET A 414 10.52 37.67 11.59
N THR A 415 9.84 36.68 11.03
CA THR A 415 10.49 35.44 10.56
C THR A 415 11.56 35.73 9.51
N VAL A 416 11.31 36.64 8.56
CA VAL A 416 12.30 37.08 7.57
C VAL A 416 13.51 37.73 8.25
N ALA A 417 13.29 38.64 9.21
CA ALA A 417 14.36 39.29 9.96
C ALA A 417 15.23 38.28 10.73
N VAL A 418 14.61 37.28 11.35
CA VAL A 418 15.29 36.20 12.07
C VAL A 418 16.16 35.35 11.13
N LEU A 419 15.64 35.00 9.93
CA LEU A 419 16.40 34.27 8.92
C LEU A 419 17.55 35.10 8.33
N LEU A 420 17.35 36.39 8.09
CA LEU A 420 18.40 37.31 7.65
C LEU A 420 19.55 37.38 8.66
N ARG A 421 19.24 37.48 9.96
CA ARG A 421 20.26 37.45 11.03
C ARG A 421 21.04 36.13 11.01
N SER A 422 20.34 35.00 10.86
CA SER A 422 20.97 33.68 10.76
C SER A 422 21.87 33.58 9.52
N GLN A 423 21.43 34.07 8.37
CA GLN A 423 22.21 34.08 7.13
C GLN A 423 23.51 34.90 7.28
N ARG A 424 23.44 36.08 7.92
CA ARG A 424 24.62 36.91 8.21
C ARG A 424 25.61 36.19 9.13
N GLN A 425 25.13 35.56 10.20
CA GLN A 425 25.98 34.80 11.11
C GLN A 425 26.65 33.62 10.41
N GLN A 426 25.91 32.91 9.57
CA GLN A 426 26.41 31.79 8.79
C GLN A 426 27.50 32.22 7.79
N ARG A 427 27.31 33.34 7.09
CA ARG A 427 28.32 33.93 6.19
C ARG A 427 29.61 34.30 6.93
N ARG A 428 29.52 34.89 8.13
CA ARG A 428 30.69 35.18 8.98
C ARG A 428 31.42 33.89 9.37
N GLN A 429 30.70 32.84 9.74
CA GLN A 429 31.31 31.54 10.05
C GLN A 429 31.98 30.90 8.83
N ALA A 430 31.39 31.06 7.64
CA ALA A 430 31.95 30.55 6.39
C ALA A 430 33.28 31.21 6.01
N GLN A 431 33.40 32.52 6.20
CA GLN A 431 34.65 33.27 5.96
C GLN A 431 35.81 32.73 6.80
N CYS A 432 35.53 32.25 8.02
CA CYS A 432 36.54 31.67 8.90
C CYS A 432 36.79 30.16 8.65
N ALA A 433 36.02 29.49 7.79
CA ALA A 433 35.91 28.03 7.77
C ALA A 433 35.90 27.37 6.37
N GLY A 434 36.78 27.79 5.45
CA GLY A 434 37.16 27.05 4.23
C GLY A 434 36.03 26.48 3.32
N GLU A 435 36.37 25.51 2.48
CA GLU A 435 35.54 24.97 1.36
C GLU A 435 34.23 24.25 1.77
N ARG A 436 33.95 24.08 3.06
CA ARG A 436 32.76 23.33 3.54
C ARG A 436 31.47 24.14 3.51
N TRP A 437 31.55 25.44 3.24
CA TRP A 437 30.41 26.34 3.19
C TRP A 437 30.10 26.71 1.75
N ARG A 438 28.88 26.40 1.31
CA ARG A 438 28.41 26.75 -0.03
C ARG A 438 27.23 27.73 0.05
N PRO A 439 27.15 28.72 -0.86
CA PRO A 439 26.02 29.66 -0.91
C PRO A 439 24.65 28.99 -1.09
N ASP A 440 24.59 27.88 -1.83
CA ASP A 440 23.41 27.04 -2.07
C ASP A 440 23.19 25.96 -0.99
N GLY A 441 23.96 26.03 0.09
CA GLY A 441 23.94 25.05 1.17
C GLY A 441 22.66 25.06 2.02
N PRO A 442 22.60 24.18 3.02
CA PRO A 442 21.48 24.14 3.96
C PRO A 442 21.36 25.45 4.74
N VAL A 443 20.12 25.89 5.01
CA VAL A 443 19.83 27.06 5.86
C VAL A 443 20.34 26.82 7.28
N PHE A 444 20.12 25.60 7.81
CA PHE A 444 20.56 25.22 9.14
C PHE A 444 21.66 24.19 9.05
N THR A 445 22.84 24.55 9.58
CA THR A 445 24.04 23.73 9.46
C THR A 445 24.79 23.63 10.77
N ARG A 446 25.54 22.53 10.93
CA ARG A 446 26.62 22.40 11.91
C ARG A 446 27.89 22.11 11.12
N GLN A 447 28.87 23.03 11.17
CA GLN A 447 30.12 22.94 10.40
C GLN A 447 29.88 22.76 8.88
N GLY A 448 28.97 23.55 8.30
CA GLY A 448 28.63 23.51 6.87
C GLY A 448 27.76 22.34 6.42
N ARG A 449 27.48 21.34 7.29
CA ARG A 449 26.62 20.19 6.96
C ARG A 449 25.22 20.37 7.51
N ALA A 450 24.23 19.86 6.77
CA ALA A 450 22.83 19.84 7.21
C ALA A 450 22.68 19.17 8.59
N ILE A 451 21.80 19.73 9.42
CA ILE A 451 21.54 19.18 10.75
C ILE A 451 20.96 17.76 10.63
N ARG A 452 21.51 16.83 11.43
CA ARG A 452 20.98 15.47 11.52
C ARG A 452 19.65 15.48 12.29
N PRO A 453 18.55 14.93 11.73
CA PRO A 453 17.23 14.95 12.37
C PRO A 453 17.19 14.36 13.79
N ASP A 454 17.95 13.30 14.06
CA ASP A 454 17.93 12.65 15.37
C ASP A 454 18.66 13.49 16.42
N TRP A 455 19.80 14.09 16.04
CA TRP A 455 20.48 15.06 16.90
C TRP A 455 19.60 16.27 17.21
N LEU A 456 18.86 16.79 16.22
CA LEU A 456 17.92 17.90 16.44
C LEU A 456 16.85 17.56 17.49
N THR A 457 16.37 16.32 17.47
CA THR A 457 15.37 15.83 18.44
C THR A 457 15.94 15.80 19.85
N HIS A 458 17.18 15.32 20.00
CA HIS A 458 17.86 15.28 21.30
C HIS A 458 18.19 16.69 21.81
N ARG A 459 18.71 17.58 20.96
CA ARG A 459 18.97 18.97 21.33
C ARG A 459 17.71 19.67 21.82
N PHE A 460 16.59 19.52 21.12
CA PHE A 460 15.32 20.11 21.53
C PHE A 460 14.89 19.59 22.92
N ALA A 461 15.00 18.28 23.15
CA ALA A 461 14.67 17.70 24.46
C ALA A 461 15.56 18.26 25.59
N THR A 462 16.87 18.45 25.34
CA THR A 462 17.79 19.09 26.29
C THR A 462 17.41 20.53 26.57
N LEU A 463 17.09 21.32 25.54
CA LEU A 463 16.69 22.73 25.70
C LEU A 463 15.37 22.87 26.48
N VAL A 464 14.39 22.01 26.19
CA VAL A 464 13.12 21.99 26.93
C VAL A 464 13.36 21.67 28.40
N ALA A 465 14.17 20.64 28.70
CA ALA A 465 14.50 20.30 30.07
C ALA A 465 15.22 21.44 30.80
N ALA A 466 16.18 22.11 30.12
CA ALA A 466 16.92 23.24 30.69
C ALA A 466 16.07 24.50 30.90
N SER A 467 15.03 24.71 30.09
CA SER A 467 14.14 25.86 30.19
C SER A 467 13.18 25.82 31.39
N GLY A 468 13.01 24.67 32.03
CA GLY A 468 12.01 24.47 33.10
C GLY A 468 10.55 24.40 32.60
N LEU A 469 10.32 24.56 31.30
CA LEU A 469 8.98 24.54 30.72
C LEU A 469 8.35 23.13 30.73
N PRO A 470 7.01 23.05 30.70
CA PRO A 470 6.30 21.78 30.59
C PRO A 470 6.75 20.99 29.36
N PRO A 471 6.99 19.68 29.48
CA PRO A 471 7.66 18.90 28.46
C PRO A 471 6.79 18.72 27.21
N ILE A 472 7.36 19.00 26.04
CA ILE A 472 6.79 18.65 24.73
C ILE A 472 7.84 17.95 23.86
N ARG A 473 7.38 17.26 22.81
CA ARG A 473 8.28 16.66 21.79
C ARG A 473 8.50 17.65 20.66
N LEU A 474 9.58 17.50 19.89
CA LEU A 474 9.85 18.36 18.73
C LEU A 474 8.67 18.42 17.74
N HIS A 475 8.00 17.29 17.49
CA HIS A 475 6.83 17.27 16.59
C HIS A 475 5.62 18.02 17.16
N CYS A 476 5.57 18.27 18.47
CA CYS A 476 4.52 19.08 19.07
C CYS A 476 4.62 20.55 18.65
N LEU A 477 5.79 21.06 18.24
CA LEU A 477 5.89 22.41 17.68
C LEU A 477 5.02 22.57 16.44
N ARG A 478 4.93 21.53 15.60
CA ARG A 478 4.02 21.52 14.45
C ARG A 478 2.55 21.48 14.85
N HIS A 479 2.22 20.74 15.91
CA HIS A 479 0.86 20.81 16.45
C HIS A 479 0.56 22.20 17.01
N GLY A 480 1.51 22.81 17.72
CA GLY A 480 1.43 24.17 18.23
C GLY A 480 1.25 25.21 17.13
N ALA A 481 2.06 25.17 16.07
CA ALA A 481 1.96 26.07 14.91
C ALA A 481 0.54 26.10 14.31
N ALA A 482 -0.04 24.91 14.12
CA ALA A 482 -1.39 24.77 13.59
C ALA A 482 -2.44 25.34 14.56
N THR A 483 -2.31 25.02 15.85
CA THR A 483 -3.19 25.54 16.90
C THR A 483 -3.12 27.06 16.99
N LEU A 484 -1.92 27.65 16.94
CA LEU A 484 -1.70 29.09 16.97
C LEU A 484 -2.28 29.78 15.74
N ALA A 485 -2.09 29.21 14.55
CA ALA A 485 -2.67 29.75 13.33
C ALA A 485 -4.22 29.75 13.39
N LEU A 486 -4.81 28.66 13.86
CA LEU A 486 -6.26 28.59 14.07
C LEU A 486 -6.72 29.58 15.14
N ALA A 487 -5.96 29.76 16.23
CA ALA A 487 -6.24 30.76 17.27
C ALA A 487 -6.26 32.18 16.70
N ALA A 488 -5.36 32.46 15.75
CA ALA A 488 -5.30 33.71 14.99
C ALA A 488 -6.36 33.80 13.88
N HIS A 489 -7.37 32.94 13.89
CA HIS A 489 -8.47 32.90 12.92
C HIS A 489 -8.04 32.65 11.46
N VAL A 490 -6.88 32.04 11.24
CA VAL A 490 -6.49 31.57 9.92
C VAL A 490 -7.41 30.42 9.51
N ASP A 491 -7.92 30.47 8.28
CA ASP A 491 -8.82 29.45 7.78
C ASP A 491 -8.14 28.07 7.73
N LEU A 492 -8.96 27.02 7.91
CA LEU A 492 -8.44 25.66 8.04
C LEU A 492 -7.75 25.17 6.76
N LYS A 493 -8.11 25.72 5.60
CA LYS A 493 -7.50 25.36 4.31
C LYS A 493 -6.09 25.95 4.19
N THR A 494 -5.89 27.20 4.58
CA THR A 494 -4.56 27.82 4.69
C THR A 494 -3.68 27.07 5.70
N VAL A 495 -4.22 26.64 6.84
CA VAL A 495 -3.49 25.79 7.79
C VAL A 495 -3.14 24.43 7.21
N GLN A 496 -4.07 23.79 6.50
CA GLN A 496 -3.82 22.53 5.78
C GLN A 496 -2.66 22.68 4.79
N ASP A 497 -2.66 23.75 4.01
CA ASP A 497 -1.67 24.04 2.98
C ASP A 497 -0.32 24.40 3.62
N MET A 498 -0.28 25.26 4.64
CA MET A 498 0.94 25.54 5.43
C MET A 498 1.59 24.26 5.97
N LEU A 499 0.78 23.31 6.45
CA LEU A 499 1.26 22.05 7.00
C LEU A 499 1.59 21.02 5.91
N GLY A 500 1.02 21.12 4.71
CA GLY A 500 1.15 20.11 3.67
C GLY A 500 0.47 18.79 4.06
N HIS A 501 -0.79 18.89 4.50
CA HIS A 501 -1.67 17.74 4.70
C HIS A 501 -2.47 17.46 3.43
N THR A 502 -2.49 16.21 2.97
CA THR A 502 -3.28 15.82 1.79
C THR A 502 -4.78 15.80 2.04
N SER A 503 -5.21 15.64 3.30
CA SER A 503 -6.61 15.53 3.67
C SER A 503 -7.03 16.70 4.55
N TYR A 504 -8.07 17.40 4.12
CA TYR A 504 -8.74 18.43 4.93
C TYR A 504 -9.32 17.84 6.21
N ALA A 505 -10.05 16.71 6.08
CA ALA A 505 -10.63 15.99 7.22
C ALA A 505 -9.58 15.60 8.27
N PHE A 506 -8.38 15.17 7.84
CA PHE A 506 -7.29 14.90 8.79
C PHE A 506 -6.89 16.14 9.61
N THR A 507 -6.86 17.32 8.98
CA THR A 507 -6.52 18.58 9.64
C THR A 507 -7.64 19.00 10.60
N ALA A 508 -8.89 18.95 10.14
CA ALA A 508 -10.07 19.20 10.96
C ALA A 508 -10.09 18.30 12.20
N ASP A 509 -10.05 16.97 11.99
CA ASP A 509 -10.12 15.96 13.06
C ASP A 509 -9.01 16.12 14.11
N THR A 510 -7.83 16.56 13.68
CA THR A 510 -6.66 16.71 14.56
C THR A 510 -6.78 17.96 15.43
N TYR A 511 -7.27 19.08 14.87
CA TYR A 511 -7.23 20.38 15.54
C TYR A 511 -8.59 20.89 16.05
N ALA A 512 -9.66 20.14 15.83
CA ALA A 512 -11.02 20.49 16.28
C ALA A 512 -11.14 20.80 17.78
N THR A 513 -10.25 20.31 18.63
CA THR A 513 -10.35 20.48 20.10
C THR A 513 -9.51 21.60 20.68
N VAL A 514 -8.69 22.27 19.89
CA VAL A 514 -7.56 23.02 20.47
C VAL A 514 -7.85 24.50 20.73
N LEU A 515 -9.11 24.95 20.70
CA LEU A 515 -9.44 26.36 20.97
C LEU A 515 -10.68 26.50 21.87
N PRO A 516 -10.52 26.30 23.20
CA PRO A 516 -11.54 26.68 24.18
C PRO A 516 -11.94 28.16 24.03
N ASP A 517 -10.98 29.03 23.69
CA ASP A 517 -11.25 30.46 23.48
C ASP A 517 -12.07 30.74 22.22
N GLN A 518 -11.92 29.95 21.15
CA GLN A 518 -12.84 30.07 20.00
C GLN A 518 -14.22 29.52 20.32
N ALA A 519 -14.31 28.40 21.05
CA ALA A 519 -15.61 27.88 21.49
C ALA A 519 -16.32 28.89 22.42
N LYS A 520 -15.56 29.53 23.32
CA LYS A 520 -16.05 30.57 24.22
C LYS A 520 -16.42 31.84 23.46
N HIS A 521 -15.55 32.33 22.57
CA HIS A 521 -15.84 33.49 21.72
C HIS A 521 -17.02 33.24 20.79
N ALA A 522 -17.17 32.04 20.23
CA ALA A 522 -18.33 31.65 19.44
C ALA A 522 -19.60 31.61 20.29
N ALA A 523 -19.53 31.08 21.50
CA ALA A 523 -20.64 31.11 22.45
C ALA A 523 -21.03 32.55 22.83
N GLU A 524 -20.06 33.40 23.17
CA GLU A 524 -20.26 34.82 23.49
C GLU A 524 -20.81 35.60 22.30
N SER A 525 -20.30 35.35 21.09
CA SER A 525 -20.78 35.98 19.85
C SER A 525 -22.21 35.58 19.53
N THR A 526 -22.54 34.29 19.69
CA THR A 526 -23.91 33.77 19.47
C THR A 526 -24.87 34.36 20.51
N ALA A 527 -24.45 34.41 21.79
CA ALA A 527 -25.23 35.04 22.85
C ALA A 527 -25.48 36.53 22.58
N ARG A 528 -24.45 37.27 22.13
CA ARG A 528 -24.58 38.69 21.76
C ARG A 528 -25.62 38.93 20.66
N LEU A 529 -25.71 38.07 19.65
CA LEU A 529 -26.73 38.20 18.59
C LEU A 529 -28.15 38.14 19.17
N VAL A 530 -28.41 37.17 20.05
CA VAL A 530 -29.71 37.00 20.71
C VAL A 530 -29.99 38.17 21.65
N LEU A 531 -29.01 38.56 22.48
CA LEU A 531 -29.15 39.68 23.43
C LEU A 531 -29.43 41.01 22.72
N ASN A 532 -28.77 41.26 21.59
CA ASN A 532 -29.03 42.47 20.78
C ASN A 532 -30.43 42.46 20.15
N ALA A 533 -30.91 41.30 19.69
CA ALA A 533 -32.26 41.16 19.16
C ALA A 533 -33.32 41.37 20.26
N LEU A 534 -33.10 40.81 21.45
CA LEU A 534 -33.96 41.02 22.63
C LEU A 534 -34.00 42.49 23.04
N HIS A 535 -32.85 43.17 23.07
CA HIS A 535 -32.79 44.59 23.40
C HIS A 535 -33.57 45.46 22.40
N LYS A 536 -33.48 45.17 21.09
CA LYS A 536 -34.29 45.83 20.05
C LYS A 536 -35.79 45.57 20.20
N ALA A 537 -36.18 44.34 20.56
CA ALA A 537 -37.58 44.00 20.77
C ALA A 537 -38.18 44.71 22.00
N CYS A 538 -37.43 44.75 23.11
CA CYS A 538 -37.87 45.44 24.34
C CYS A 538 -37.96 46.96 24.16
N THR A 539 -37.03 47.58 23.43
CA THR A 539 -37.06 49.02 23.12
C THR A 539 -38.22 49.39 22.19
N ALA A 540 -38.52 48.55 21.20
CA ALA A 540 -39.70 48.73 20.35
C ALA A 540 -41.03 48.59 21.12
N ALA A 541 -41.10 47.65 22.07
CA ALA A 541 -42.28 47.47 22.92
C ALA A 541 -42.47 48.63 23.92
N GLY A 542 -41.38 49.20 24.45
CA GLY A 542 -41.43 50.35 25.36
C GLY A 542 -41.75 51.69 24.68
N ALA A 543 -41.46 51.85 23.39
CA ALA A 543 -41.82 53.04 22.63
C ALA A 543 -43.31 53.09 22.26
N GLY A 544 -43.99 51.93 22.20
CA GLY A 544 -45.42 51.84 21.87
C GLY A 544 -46.37 52.18 23.04
N SER A 545 -45.88 52.29 24.28
CA SER A 545 -46.71 52.59 25.45
C SER A 545 -46.74 54.07 25.84
N GLN A 546 -45.99 54.95 25.17
CA GLN A 546 -46.00 56.41 25.43
C GLN A 546 -46.87 57.24 24.47
N THR A 547 -47.58 56.61 23.52
CA THR A 547 -48.47 57.32 22.56
C THR A 547 -49.96 57.10 22.83
N GLY A 548 -50.33 56.70 24.05
CA GLY A 548 -51.72 56.55 24.49
C GLY A 548 -51.96 57.27 25.81
N SER A 549 -52.11 58.60 25.76
CA SER A 549 -52.72 59.41 26.82
C SER A 549 -53.75 60.34 26.18
#